data_AF-A0A0D2AHF1-F1
#
_entry.id   AF-A0A0D2AHF1-F1
#
_cell.length_a   1.000
_cell.length_b   1.000
_cell.length_c   1.000
_cell.angle_alpha   90.00
_cell.angle_beta   90.00
_cell.angle_gamma   90.00
#
_symmetry.space_group_name_H-M   'P 1'
#
loop_
_entity.id
_entity.type
_entity.pdbx_description
1 polymer ?
#
loop_
_entity_poly.entity_id
_entity_poly.type
_entity_poly.pdbx_seq_one_letter_code
_entity_poly.pdbx_strand_id
1 'polypeptide(L)'
;MLKNILGWFLGVLFTIWFLRKQRELLVEVSKMGTNASSLDDVLPNPSRRDIYHVAFLLQQRLPPELIPRILDYAEYWLRSTVKVRQPMEVSDLRVLTWRTEYIVPGVTYLSTLPIGQCPGDEDGVALVGQHPVRKVVFTVESQDQGWSDYRDDHGTERGSWTWFEAVVREPGQLVYQDLLRSSMDALSSEEQRRATLPQPPTGRLIYKNLHAEGRWRRYVRTWSIFDEDDEIKTWILELKRGQIIDLTVWARFPGWRNRVAGAKIDVYLAAVR
;
A
#
# COMPACT_ATOMS: atom_id res chain seq x y z
N MET A 1 -60.17 -4.71 -4.42
CA MET A 1 -59.12 -5.02 -5.42
C MET A 1 -58.23 -3.83 -5.77
N LEU A 2 -58.75 -2.61 -6.04
CA LEU A 2 -57.92 -1.47 -6.49
C LEU A 2 -56.80 -1.02 -5.52
N LYS A 3 -56.99 -1.09 -4.20
CA LYS A 3 -55.97 -0.64 -3.21
C LYS A 3 -54.68 -1.48 -3.23
N ASN A 4 -54.77 -2.77 -3.54
CA ASN A 4 -53.59 -3.65 -3.60
C ASN A 4 -52.77 -3.45 -4.88
N ILE A 5 -53.43 -3.10 -5.98
CA ILE A 5 -52.79 -2.81 -7.27
C ILE A 5 -52.00 -1.50 -7.16
N LEU A 6 -52.55 -0.48 -6.50
CA LEU A 6 -51.89 0.80 -6.31
C LEU A 6 -50.62 0.68 -5.43
N GLY A 7 -50.66 -0.15 -4.38
CA GLY A 7 -49.49 -0.44 -3.53
C GLY A 7 -48.37 -1.17 -4.27
N TRP A 8 -48.73 -2.12 -5.14
CA TRP A 8 -47.76 -2.81 -6.00
C TRP A 8 -47.11 -1.86 -7.01
N PHE A 9 -47.89 -0.99 -7.65
CA PHE A 9 -47.37 0.02 -8.57
C PHE A 9 -46.43 1.02 -7.88
N LEU A 10 -46.78 1.50 -6.69
CA LEU A 10 -45.92 2.38 -5.89
C LEU A 10 -44.63 1.67 -5.46
N GLY A 11 -44.70 0.39 -5.08
CA GLY A 11 -43.53 -0.43 -4.75
C GLY A 11 -42.58 -0.61 -5.94
N VAL A 12 -43.11 -0.95 -7.12
CA VAL A 12 -42.32 -1.09 -8.35
C VAL A 12 -41.69 0.24 -8.76
N LEU A 13 -42.44 1.35 -8.71
CA LEU A 13 -41.92 2.68 -9.00
C LEU A 13 -40.82 3.11 -8.02
N PHE A 14 -40.98 2.82 -6.72
CA PHE A 14 -39.94 3.07 -5.72
C PHE A 14 -38.69 2.24 -6.00
N THR A 15 -38.85 0.96 -6.37
CA THR A 15 -37.71 0.07 -6.66
C THR A 15 -36.95 0.53 -7.90
N ILE A 16 -37.66 0.93 -8.95
CA ILE A 16 -37.06 1.49 -10.17
C ILE A 16 -36.36 2.81 -9.87
N TRP A 17 -36.99 3.69 -9.09
CA TRP A 17 -36.40 4.95 -8.67
C TRP A 17 -35.14 4.73 -7.82
N PHE A 18 -35.20 3.79 -6.86
CA PHE A 18 -34.09 3.44 -5.98
C PHE A 18 -32.90 2.86 -6.76
N LEU A 19 -33.15 1.91 -7.66
CA LEU A 19 -32.11 1.33 -8.52
C LEU A 19 -31.48 2.36 -9.45
N ARG A 20 -32.30 3.28 -9.98
CA ARG A 20 -31.81 4.37 -10.81
C ARG A 20 -30.97 5.36 -10.01
N LYS A 21 -31.39 5.69 -8.78
CA LYS A 21 -30.62 6.56 -7.88
C LYS A 21 -29.31 5.92 -7.41
N GLN A 22 -29.31 4.61 -7.14
CA GLN A 22 -28.11 3.83 -6.88
C GLN A 22 -27.14 3.88 -8.06
N ARG A 23 -27.63 3.74 -9.30
CA ARG A 23 -26.79 3.83 -10.50
C ARG A 23 -26.23 5.24 -10.74
N GLU A 24 -27.03 6.28 -10.49
CA GLU A 24 -26.57 7.67 -10.57
C GLU A 24 -25.46 7.94 -9.52
N LEU A 25 -25.64 7.48 -8.29
CA LEU A 25 -24.64 7.60 -7.22
C LEU A 25 -23.37 6.79 -7.54
N LEU A 26 -23.48 5.59 -8.09
CA LEU A 26 -22.32 4.80 -8.51
C LEU A 26 -21.51 5.48 -9.63
N VAL A 27 -22.19 6.15 -10.57
CA VAL A 27 -21.52 6.93 -11.63
C VAL A 27 -20.87 8.18 -11.05
N GLU A 28 -21.50 8.83 -10.07
CA GLU A 28 -20.96 10.03 -9.41
C GLU A 28 -19.76 9.68 -8.52
N VAL A 29 -19.81 8.58 -7.77
CA VAL A 29 -18.70 8.02 -6.97
C VAL A 29 -17.56 7.55 -7.87
N SER A 30 -17.85 6.93 -9.01
CA SER A 30 -16.83 6.54 -10.01
C SER A 30 -16.10 7.75 -10.59
N LYS A 31 -16.82 8.84 -10.88
CA LYS A 31 -16.23 10.12 -11.33
C LYS A 31 -15.43 10.82 -10.23
N MET A 32 -15.82 10.66 -8.97
CA MET A 32 -15.04 11.16 -7.82
C MET A 32 -13.78 10.33 -7.58
N GLY A 33 -13.82 9.00 -7.75
CA GLY A 33 -12.66 8.11 -7.63
C GLY A 33 -11.54 8.42 -8.61
N THR A 34 -11.84 8.96 -9.79
CA THR A 34 -10.84 9.42 -10.77
C THR A 34 -10.16 10.73 -10.37
N ASN A 35 -10.81 11.55 -9.55
CA ASN A 35 -10.28 12.83 -9.02
C ASN A 35 -9.80 12.72 -7.55
N ALA A 36 -10.04 11.60 -6.88
CA ALA A 36 -9.80 11.37 -5.46
C ALA A 36 -8.32 11.57 -5.05
N SER A 37 -7.38 11.29 -5.98
CA SER A 37 -5.94 11.56 -5.76
C SER A 37 -5.63 13.03 -5.41
N SER A 38 -6.51 13.98 -5.75
CA SER A 38 -6.33 15.41 -5.47
C SER A 38 -7.16 15.93 -4.29
N LEU A 39 -8.19 15.19 -3.87
CA LEU A 39 -9.11 15.57 -2.78
C LEU A 39 -8.71 15.00 -1.41
N ASP A 40 -7.95 13.91 -1.38
CA ASP A 40 -7.43 13.28 -0.15
C ASP A 40 -6.49 14.19 0.68
N ASP A 41 -5.95 15.24 0.07
CA ASP A 41 -5.15 16.28 0.73
C ASP A 41 -6.01 17.45 1.28
N VAL A 42 -7.29 17.58 0.88
CA VAL A 42 -8.16 18.73 1.22
C VAL A 42 -9.12 18.42 2.38
N LEU A 43 -9.59 17.17 2.52
CA LEU A 43 -10.45 16.79 3.65
C LEU A 43 -9.61 16.38 4.87
N PRO A 44 -9.94 16.90 6.07
CA PRO A 44 -9.26 16.49 7.28
C PRO A 44 -9.49 14.99 7.55
N ASN A 45 -8.40 14.27 7.81
CA ASN A 45 -8.44 12.87 8.19
C ASN A 45 -9.25 12.72 9.49
N PRO A 46 -10.27 11.85 9.55
CA PRO A 46 -11.08 11.72 10.75
C PRO A 46 -10.23 11.27 11.93
N SER A 47 -10.37 11.96 13.06
CA SER A 47 -9.76 11.50 14.30
C SER A 47 -10.51 10.26 14.81
N ARG A 48 -9.90 9.50 15.72
CA ARG A 48 -10.61 8.38 16.34
C ARG A 48 -11.87 8.81 17.05
N ARG A 49 -11.82 9.96 17.72
CA ARG A 49 -12.98 10.53 18.41
C ARG A 49 -14.14 10.73 17.44
N ASP A 50 -13.84 11.19 16.22
CA ASP A 50 -14.85 11.38 15.17
C ASP A 50 -15.42 10.03 14.73
N ILE A 51 -14.57 9.02 14.48
CA ILE A 51 -15.01 7.68 14.08
C ILE A 51 -15.90 7.04 15.15
N TYR A 52 -15.50 7.08 16.43
CA TYR A 52 -16.33 6.57 17.52
C TYR A 52 -17.61 7.37 17.72
N HIS A 53 -17.56 8.69 17.52
CA HIS A 53 -18.76 9.52 17.61
C HIS A 53 -19.77 9.19 16.51
N VAL A 54 -19.30 9.04 15.27
CA VAL A 54 -20.15 8.61 14.13
C VAL A 54 -20.71 7.22 14.39
N ALA A 55 -19.88 6.27 14.84
CA ALA A 55 -20.33 4.93 15.18
C ALA A 55 -21.42 4.94 16.27
N PHE A 56 -21.22 5.73 17.33
CA PHE A 56 -22.20 5.91 18.39
C PHE A 56 -23.52 6.48 17.88
N LEU A 57 -23.48 7.50 17.02
CA LEU A 57 -24.68 8.08 16.42
C LEU A 57 -25.43 7.07 15.53
N LEU A 58 -24.71 6.29 14.72
CA LEU A 58 -25.30 5.25 13.89
C LEU A 58 -25.96 4.15 14.73
N GLN A 59 -25.35 3.77 15.86
CA GLN A 59 -25.88 2.76 16.78
C GLN A 59 -27.25 3.13 17.37
N GLN A 60 -27.59 4.42 17.44
CA GLN A 60 -28.91 4.85 17.91
C GLN A 60 -30.05 4.44 16.98
N ARG A 61 -29.76 4.12 15.71
CA ARG A 61 -30.76 3.87 14.66
C ARG A 61 -30.55 2.59 13.88
N LEU A 62 -29.37 1.97 13.97
CA LEU A 62 -28.99 0.81 13.18
C LEU A 62 -28.47 -0.33 14.08
N PRO A 63 -28.67 -1.59 13.67
CA PRO A 63 -28.01 -2.73 14.30
C PRO A 63 -26.49 -2.57 14.31
N PRO A 64 -25.80 -2.97 15.39
CA PRO A 64 -24.36 -2.78 15.52
C PRO A 64 -23.55 -3.45 14.41
N GLU A 65 -24.05 -4.54 13.82
CA GLU A 65 -23.37 -5.29 12.75
C GLU A 65 -23.30 -4.51 11.42
N LEU A 66 -24.18 -3.53 11.22
CA LEU A 66 -24.18 -2.70 10.02
C LEU A 66 -23.20 -1.53 10.12
N ILE A 67 -22.85 -1.10 11.33
CA ILE A 67 -22.03 0.10 11.53
C ILE A 67 -20.63 -0.08 10.91
N PRO A 68 -19.86 -1.15 11.20
CA PRO A 68 -18.54 -1.34 10.60
C PRO A 68 -18.62 -1.43 9.08
N ARG A 69 -19.67 -2.08 8.54
CA ARG A 69 -19.89 -2.18 7.09
C ARG A 69 -20.13 -0.82 6.47
N ILE A 70 -20.98 0.01 7.08
CA ILE A 70 -21.26 1.37 6.60
C ILE A 70 -19.98 2.21 6.62
N LEU A 71 -19.20 2.14 7.70
CA LEU A 71 -17.92 2.85 7.80
C LEU A 71 -16.92 2.36 6.75
N ASP A 72 -16.86 1.05 6.50
CA ASP A 72 -16.01 0.46 5.46
C ASP A 72 -16.44 0.90 4.05
N TYR A 73 -17.74 0.87 3.73
CA TYR A 73 -18.26 1.36 2.44
C TYR A 73 -18.12 2.87 2.25
N ALA A 74 -18.08 3.63 3.34
CA ALA A 74 -17.84 5.07 3.32
C ALA A 74 -16.35 5.44 3.31
N GLU A 75 -15.44 4.45 3.34
CA GLU A 75 -14.00 4.61 3.54
C GLU A 75 -13.65 5.53 4.74
N TYR A 76 -14.49 5.53 5.77
CA TYR A 76 -14.34 6.39 6.94
C TYR A 76 -13.41 5.74 7.96
N TRP A 77 -12.11 5.82 7.67
CA TRP A 77 -11.05 5.13 8.39
C TRP A 77 -9.99 6.07 8.95
N LEU A 78 -9.26 5.60 9.95
CA LEU A 78 -8.09 6.30 10.47
C LEU A 78 -6.93 6.16 9.50
N ARG A 79 -6.32 7.28 9.06
CA ARG A 79 -5.10 7.26 8.24
C ARG A 79 -3.83 7.45 9.08
N SER A 80 -2.85 6.58 8.90
CA SER A 80 -1.46 6.75 9.34
C SER A 80 -0.58 7.03 8.12
N THR A 81 0.24 8.06 8.18
CA THR A 81 1.06 8.53 7.06
C THR A 81 2.52 8.59 7.46
N VAL A 82 3.39 7.96 6.67
CA VAL A 82 4.83 8.17 6.75
C VAL A 82 5.31 8.68 5.39
N LYS A 83 6.12 9.74 5.40
CA LYS A 83 6.67 10.35 4.19
C LYS A 83 8.14 10.69 4.37
N VAL A 84 8.92 10.47 3.33
CA VAL A 84 10.34 10.85 3.25
C VAL A 84 10.60 11.52 1.91
N ARG A 85 11.39 12.60 1.93
CA ARG A 85 11.89 13.29 0.74
C ARG A 85 13.41 13.36 0.80
N GLN A 86 14.03 12.19 0.69
CA GLN A 86 15.49 12.06 0.71
C GLN A 86 15.92 11.35 -0.57
N PRO A 87 16.64 12.03 -1.49
CA PRO A 87 17.09 11.39 -2.70
C PRO A 87 17.93 10.14 -2.40
N MET A 88 17.62 9.05 -3.10
CA MET A 88 18.36 7.78 -3.05
C MET A 88 18.55 7.26 -4.46
N GLU A 89 19.74 6.74 -4.76
CA GLU A 89 20.01 6.00 -5.99
C GLU A 89 20.35 4.57 -5.61
N VAL A 90 19.68 3.62 -6.25
CA VAL A 90 19.99 2.19 -6.16
C VAL A 90 20.42 1.74 -7.54
N SER A 91 21.68 1.37 -7.66
CA SER A 91 22.27 0.75 -8.85
C SER A 91 22.55 -0.72 -8.58
N ASP A 92 23.02 -1.45 -9.60
CA ASP A 92 23.32 -2.89 -9.55
C ASP A 92 23.81 -3.39 -8.19
N LEU A 93 22.88 -4.02 -7.51
CA LEU A 93 23.02 -4.62 -6.21
C LEU A 93 23.58 -6.03 -6.45
N ARG A 94 24.81 -6.13 -6.96
CA ARG A 94 25.55 -7.40 -7.03
C ARG A 94 26.67 -7.40 -6.01
N VAL A 95 26.65 -8.35 -5.09
CA VAL A 95 27.89 -8.74 -4.41
C VAL A 95 28.59 -9.68 -5.38
N LEU A 96 29.55 -9.14 -6.13
CA LEU A 96 30.46 -9.94 -6.93
C LEU A 96 31.44 -10.63 -6.00
N THR A 97 31.25 -11.92 -5.73
CA THR A 97 32.40 -12.76 -5.38
C THR A 97 32.99 -13.32 -6.67
N TRP A 98 34.27 -13.69 -6.62
CA TRP A 98 35.07 -14.19 -7.74
C TRP A 98 34.52 -15.50 -8.36
N ARG A 99 33.49 -16.11 -7.76
CA ARG A 99 32.89 -17.38 -8.20
C ARG A 99 31.35 -17.46 -8.15
N THR A 100 30.64 -16.46 -7.59
CA THR A 100 29.18 -16.50 -7.46
C THR A 100 28.56 -15.10 -7.57
N GLU A 101 27.50 -14.98 -8.36
CA GLU A 101 26.68 -13.79 -8.45
C GLU A 101 25.56 -13.85 -7.39
N TYR A 102 25.62 -12.98 -6.38
CA TYR A 102 24.48 -12.79 -5.47
C TYR A 102 23.64 -11.63 -5.95
N ILE A 103 22.34 -11.86 -6.10
CA ILE A 103 21.36 -10.78 -6.18
C ILE A 103 21.29 -10.17 -4.78
N VAL A 104 21.90 -9.00 -4.58
CA VAL A 104 21.65 -8.22 -3.38
C VAL A 104 20.20 -7.73 -3.48
N PRO A 105 19.39 -8.00 -2.46
CA PRO A 105 17.98 -7.70 -2.54
C PRO A 105 17.70 -6.24 -2.23
N GLY A 106 16.47 -5.84 -2.55
CA GLY A 106 16.00 -4.48 -2.52
C GLY A 106 16.40 -3.71 -1.26
N VAL A 107 16.72 -2.45 -1.47
CA VAL A 107 17.12 -1.50 -0.44
C VAL A 107 15.85 -0.94 0.20
N THR A 108 15.66 -1.14 1.51
CA THR A 108 14.55 -0.52 2.23
C THR A 108 14.74 0.99 2.21
N TYR A 109 13.75 1.71 1.65
CA TYR A 109 13.78 3.17 1.53
C TYR A 109 12.89 3.85 2.56
N LEU A 110 11.74 3.26 2.84
CA LEU A 110 10.72 3.82 3.72
C LEU A 110 10.00 2.69 4.44
N SER A 111 9.90 2.80 5.76
CA SER A 111 9.12 1.88 6.60
C SER A 111 7.95 2.62 7.22
N THR A 112 6.80 1.97 7.32
CA THR A 112 5.70 2.49 8.14
C THR A 112 6.05 2.44 9.62
N LEU A 113 5.28 3.14 10.45
CA LEU A 113 5.19 2.77 11.85
C LEU A 113 4.56 1.37 11.98
N PRO A 114 4.78 0.66 13.11
CA PRO A 114 4.00 -0.54 13.42
C PRO A 114 2.51 -0.28 13.22
N ILE A 115 1.83 -1.14 12.45
CA ILE A 115 0.42 -0.98 12.09
C ILE A 115 -0.40 -0.82 13.36
N GLY A 116 -1.15 0.28 13.43
CA GLY A 116 -1.90 0.66 14.62
C GLY A 116 -1.13 1.51 15.63
N GLN A 117 0.03 2.04 15.27
CA GLN A 117 0.62 3.19 15.97
C GLN A 117 0.36 4.46 15.15
N CYS A 118 0.11 5.56 15.84
CA CYS A 118 -0.01 6.89 15.25
C CYS A 118 0.96 7.84 15.97
N PRO A 119 1.67 8.73 15.25
CA PRO A 119 2.53 9.72 15.88
C PRO A 119 1.70 10.62 16.83
N GLY A 120 2.14 10.79 18.08
CA GLY A 120 1.52 11.70 19.05
C GLY A 120 0.50 11.06 20.01
N ASP A 121 0.25 9.74 19.92
CA ASP A 121 -0.53 9.01 20.92
C ASP A 121 0.42 8.18 21.82
N GLU A 122 0.72 8.69 23.01
CA GLU A 122 1.68 8.10 23.95
C GLU A 122 1.23 6.74 24.52
N ASP A 123 -0.08 6.46 24.52
CA ASP A 123 -0.66 5.24 25.10
C ASP A 123 -0.80 4.05 24.14
N GLY A 124 -0.41 4.23 22.86
CA GLY A 124 -0.61 3.21 21.85
C GLY A 124 -2.10 3.02 21.52
N VAL A 125 -2.40 2.98 20.23
CA VAL A 125 -3.79 2.85 19.78
C VAL A 125 -4.26 1.43 20.02
N ALA A 126 -5.19 1.22 20.93
CA ALA A 126 -5.95 -0.02 20.98
C ALA A 126 -6.93 -0.08 19.79
N LEU A 127 -6.42 -0.30 18.58
CA LEU A 127 -7.27 -0.62 17.43
C LEU A 127 -8.05 -1.90 17.75
N VAL A 128 -9.34 -1.88 17.43
CA VAL A 128 -10.23 -3.02 17.65
C VAL A 128 -9.94 -4.06 16.57
N GLY A 129 -9.34 -5.18 16.97
CA GLY A 129 -9.13 -6.34 16.10
C GLY A 129 -7.67 -6.56 15.65
N GLN A 130 -7.39 -7.79 15.24
CA GLN A 130 -6.06 -8.23 14.82
C GLN A 130 -5.70 -7.76 13.39
N HIS A 131 -6.72 -7.55 12.54
CA HIS A 131 -6.58 -7.20 11.12
C HIS A 131 -7.29 -5.87 10.82
N PRO A 132 -6.71 -4.73 11.25
CA PRO A 132 -7.37 -3.43 11.14
C PRO A 132 -7.23 -2.80 9.76
N VAL A 133 -6.34 -3.28 8.89
CA VAL A 133 -6.03 -2.61 7.62
C VAL A 133 -7.19 -2.74 6.64
N ARG A 134 -7.46 -1.65 5.92
CA ARG A 134 -8.51 -1.56 4.91
C ARG A 134 -8.00 -1.11 3.55
N LYS A 135 -7.02 -0.21 3.56
CA LYS A 135 -6.40 0.34 2.35
C LYS A 135 -4.95 0.74 2.64
N VAL A 136 -4.06 0.51 1.69
CA VAL A 136 -2.69 1.00 1.69
C VAL A 136 -2.43 1.73 0.38
N VAL A 137 -1.87 2.93 0.46
CA VAL A 137 -1.53 3.74 -0.71
C VAL A 137 -0.03 4.03 -0.69
N PHE A 138 0.66 3.58 -1.74
CA PHE A 138 2.05 3.87 -1.99
C PHE A 138 2.13 5.03 -2.99
N THR A 139 2.82 6.09 -2.61
CA THR A 139 3.17 7.19 -3.53
C THR A 139 4.68 7.29 -3.59
N VAL A 140 5.25 7.23 -4.78
CA VAL A 140 6.71 7.30 -4.96
C VAL A 140 7.04 8.18 -6.14
N GLU A 141 8.05 9.03 -5.98
CA GLU A 141 8.61 9.84 -7.04
C GLU A 141 9.97 9.26 -7.44
N SER A 142 10.05 8.72 -8.65
CA SER A 142 11.21 7.98 -9.12
C SER A 142 11.42 8.11 -10.62
N GLN A 143 12.60 7.68 -11.05
CA GLN A 143 12.96 7.51 -12.46
C GLN A 143 14.01 6.41 -12.60
N ASP A 144 14.17 5.94 -13.83
CA ASP A 144 15.25 5.04 -14.18
C ASP A 144 16.24 5.78 -15.08
N GLN A 145 17.46 5.99 -14.56
CA GLN A 145 18.52 6.65 -15.34
C GLN A 145 19.31 5.65 -16.20
N GLY A 146 18.85 4.40 -16.29
CA GLY A 146 19.57 3.34 -16.95
C GLY A 146 19.82 3.57 -18.44
N TRP A 147 20.84 2.90 -18.97
CA TRP A 147 21.15 2.88 -20.40
C TRP A 147 20.74 1.55 -21.02
N SER A 148 20.16 1.61 -22.22
CA SER A 148 19.72 0.42 -22.95
C SER A 148 19.83 0.62 -24.46
N ASP A 149 20.37 -0.39 -25.14
CA ASP A 149 20.41 -0.48 -26.60
C ASP A 149 19.04 -0.84 -27.22
N TYR A 150 18.08 -1.29 -26.41
CA TYR A 150 16.74 -1.69 -26.85
C TYR A 150 15.82 -0.46 -26.97
N ARG A 151 16.04 0.35 -27.99
CA ARG A 151 15.29 1.60 -28.22
C ARG A 151 13.77 1.40 -28.31
N ASP A 152 13.33 0.26 -28.82
CA ASP A 152 11.90 -0.06 -28.94
C ASP A 152 11.21 -0.24 -27.58
N ASP A 153 11.98 -0.52 -26.52
CA ASP A 153 11.47 -0.71 -25.17
C ASP A 153 11.47 0.60 -24.35
N HIS A 154 12.17 1.65 -24.81
CA HIS A 154 12.32 2.91 -24.09
C HIS A 154 10.96 3.55 -23.78
N GLY A 155 10.80 4.03 -22.55
CA GLY A 155 9.56 4.64 -22.11
C GLY A 155 8.40 3.65 -21.89
N THR A 156 8.64 2.35 -21.97
CA THR A 156 7.66 1.29 -21.64
C THR A 156 8.06 0.55 -20.36
N GLU A 157 7.17 -0.26 -19.79
CA GLU A 157 7.53 -1.15 -18.68
C GLU A 157 8.31 -2.40 -19.16
N ARG A 158 8.35 -2.64 -20.47
CA ARG A 158 8.98 -3.83 -21.07
C ARG A 158 10.48 -3.78 -20.86
N GLY A 159 11.06 -4.89 -20.41
CA GLY A 159 12.49 -4.97 -20.15
C GLY A 159 12.99 -4.01 -19.08
N SER A 160 12.10 -3.39 -18.27
CA SER A 160 12.50 -2.55 -17.15
C SER A 160 13.00 -3.41 -16.00
N TRP A 161 14.20 -3.08 -15.54
CA TRP A 161 14.89 -3.78 -14.45
C TRP A 161 15.06 -2.90 -13.21
N THR A 162 14.20 -1.89 -13.05
CA THR A 162 14.06 -1.13 -11.79
C THR A 162 12.61 -1.15 -11.32
N TRP A 163 12.41 -1.52 -10.07
CA TRP A 163 11.06 -1.74 -9.52
C TRP A 163 11.01 -1.52 -8.01
N PHE A 164 9.80 -1.61 -7.47
CA PHE A 164 9.50 -1.38 -6.06
C PHE A 164 8.64 -2.50 -5.52
N GLU A 165 8.92 -2.93 -4.29
CA GLU A 165 8.14 -3.98 -3.62
C GLU A 165 7.74 -3.56 -2.21
N ALA A 166 6.56 -4.01 -1.79
CA ALA A 166 6.09 -3.94 -0.42
C ALA A 166 6.49 -5.23 0.31
N VAL A 167 7.27 -5.10 1.37
CA VAL A 167 7.67 -6.21 2.23
C VAL A 167 7.00 -6.05 3.59
N VAL A 168 6.35 -7.10 4.08
CA VAL A 168 5.76 -7.12 5.43
C VAL A 168 6.78 -7.71 6.39
N ARG A 169 6.97 -7.05 7.52
CA ARG A 169 7.98 -7.42 8.51
C ARG A 169 7.39 -7.41 9.91
N GLU A 170 7.79 -8.38 10.72
CA GLU A 170 7.35 -8.47 12.11
C GLU A 170 8.04 -7.41 12.99
N PRO A 171 7.38 -6.93 14.06
CA PRO A 171 8.00 -5.98 14.97
C PRO A 171 9.27 -6.56 15.60
N GLY A 172 10.35 -5.77 15.59
CA GLY A 172 11.66 -6.17 16.10
C GLY A 172 12.55 -6.92 15.10
N GLN A 173 12.02 -7.38 13.95
CA GLN A 173 12.86 -7.90 12.88
C GLN A 173 13.60 -6.75 12.20
N LEU A 174 14.92 -6.90 12.00
CA LEU A 174 15.74 -5.91 11.32
C LEU A 174 15.38 -5.81 9.83
N VAL A 175 15.60 -4.64 9.23
CA VAL A 175 15.55 -4.51 7.78
C VAL A 175 16.64 -5.37 7.15
N TYR A 176 16.38 -5.85 5.94
CA TYR A 176 17.24 -6.86 5.34
C TYR A 176 18.70 -6.39 5.16
N GLN A 177 18.92 -5.10 4.89
CA GLN A 177 20.25 -4.51 4.78
C GLN A 177 21.07 -4.66 6.07
N ASP A 178 20.42 -4.46 7.22
CA ASP A 178 21.06 -4.57 8.53
C ASP A 178 21.28 -6.04 8.90
N LEU A 179 20.34 -6.93 8.54
CA LEU A 179 20.51 -8.39 8.67
C LEU A 179 21.72 -8.88 7.87
N LEU A 180 21.86 -8.42 6.62
CA LEU A 180 23.01 -8.73 5.78
C LEU A 180 24.30 -8.23 6.41
N ARG A 181 24.34 -6.96 6.82
CA ARG A 181 25.53 -6.34 7.38
C ARG A 181 26.02 -7.10 8.62
N SER A 182 25.09 -7.40 9.53
CA SER A 182 25.37 -8.17 10.74
C SER A 182 25.88 -9.59 10.43
N SER A 183 25.29 -10.22 9.41
CA SER A 183 25.68 -11.57 8.97
C SER A 183 27.05 -11.57 8.28
N MET A 184 27.38 -10.54 7.51
CA MET A 184 28.69 -10.39 6.86
C MET A 184 29.81 -10.16 7.88
N ASP A 185 29.55 -9.34 8.90
CA ASP A 185 30.52 -9.01 9.95
C ASP A 185 30.83 -10.23 10.85
N ALA A 186 29.85 -11.11 11.08
CA ALA A 186 30.00 -12.28 11.94
C ALA A 186 30.74 -13.47 11.29
N LEU A 187 30.91 -13.48 9.96
CA LEU A 187 31.41 -14.64 9.22
C LEU A 187 32.85 -14.41 8.73
N SER A 188 33.79 -15.16 9.31
CA SER A 188 35.23 -15.07 9.03
C SER A 188 35.64 -15.77 7.72
N SER A 189 34.91 -16.80 7.28
CA SER A 189 35.22 -17.57 6.07
C SER A 189 34.14 -17.46 4.97
N GLU A 190 34.57 -17.46 3.72
CA GLU A 190 33.71 -17.25 2.54
C GLU A 190 32.78 -18.44 2.23
N GLU A 191 33.14 -19.64 2.69
CA GLU A 191 32.29 -20.84 2.59
C GLU A 191 31.14 -20.80 3.62
N GLN A 192 31.38 -20.27 4.83
CA GLN A 192 30.30 -20.03 5.79
C GLN A 192 29.37 -18.92 5.31
N ARG A 193 29.89 -17.86 4.68
CA ARG A 193 29.06 -16.82 4.03
C ARG A 193 28.09 -17.44 3.01
N ARG A 194 28.54 -18.41 2.21
CA ARG A 194 27.68 -19.10 1.22
C ARG A 194 26.51 -19.87 1.84
N ALA A 195 26.70 -20.48 2.99
CA ALA A 195 25.70 -21.35 3.61
C ALA A 195 24.71 -20.60 4.51
N THR A 196 25.07 -19.41 5.01
CA THR A 196 24.36 -18.76 6.12
C THR A 196 23.67 -17.45 5.75
N LEU A 197 23.84 -16.93 4.52
CA LEU A 197 23.18 -15.68 4.13
C LEU A 197 21.65 -15.82 4.19
N PRO A 198 20.95 -14.84 4.82
CA PRO A 198 19.50 -14.88 4.91
C PRO A 198 18.88 -14.72 3.52
N GLN A 199 17.84 -15.51 3.23
CA GLN A 199 17.06 -15.33 2.01
C GLN A 199 16.35 -13.97 2.05
N PRO A 200 16.23 -13.28 0.90
CA PRO A 200 15.51 -12.02 0.84
C PRO A 200 14.04 -12.23 1.24
N PRO A 201 13.44 -11.28 1.98
CA PRO A 201 12.03 -11.36 2.31
C PRO A 201 11.21 -11.32 1.02
N THR A 202 10.15 -12.13 0.96
CA THR A 202 9.24 -12.13 -0.18
C THR A 202 8.45 -10.82 -0.20
N GLY A 203 8.78 -9.95 -1.15
CA GLY A 203 8.06 -8.71 -1.39
C GLY A 203 6.97 -8.88 -2.45
N ARG A 204 5.98 -7.99 -2.41
CA ARG A 204 4.97 -7.87 -3.47
C ARG A 204 5.26 -6.67 -4.35
N LEU A 205 5.31 -6.89 -5.67
CA LEU A 205 5.54 -5.85 -6.66
C LEU A 205 4.48 -4.74 -6.58
N ILE A 206 4.94 -3.51 -6.42
CA ILE A 206 4.08 -2.31 -6.41
C ILE A 206 3.98 -1.75 -7.82
N TYR A 207 5.12 -1.40 -8.42
CA TYR A 207 5.23 -0.92 -9.80
C TYR A 207 6.69 -1.02 -10.30
N LYS A 208 6.89 -0.83 -11.61
CA LYS A 208 8.19 -0.71 -12.26
C LYS A 208 8.39 0.69 -12.82
N ASN A 209 9.62 1.20 -12.84
CA ASN A 209 9.88 2.40 -13.62
C ASN A 209 9.77 2.08 -15.12
N LEU A 210 9.63 3.12 -15.93
CA LEU A 210 9.76 2.99 -17.38
C LEU A 210 11.22 2.78 -17.77
N HIS A 211 11.41 1.92 -18.76
CA HIS A 211 12.70 1.49 -19.30
C HIS A 211 13.54 2.67 -19.80
N ALA A 212 14.73 2.85 -19.22
CA ALA A 212 15.72 3.86 -19.63
C ALA A 212 15.15 5.29 -19.74
N GLU A 213 14.13 5.61 -18.95
CA GLU A 213 13.45 6.91 -18.96
C GLU A 213 13.95 7.78 -17.80
N GLY A 214 14.83 8.73 -18.13
CA GLY A 214 15.43 9.66 -17.18
C GLY A 214 14.52 10.80 -16.72
N ARG A 215 13.20 10.70 -16.92
CA ARG A 215 12.22 11.69 -16.48
C ARG A 215 11.60 11.28 -15.15
N TRP A 216 11.64 12.18 -14.19
CA TRP A 216 10.93 12.04 -12.92
C TRP A 216 9.43 11.82 -13.12
N ARG A 217 8.92 10.76 -12.48
CA ARG A 217 7.50 10.41 -12.48
C ARG A 217 7.04 10.13 -11.08
N ARG A 218 5.77 10.44 -10.84
CA ARG A 218 5.08 10.14 -9.60
C ARG A 218 4.13 8.97 -9.84
N TYR A 219 4.41 7.86 -9.18
CA TYR A 219 3.59 6.66 -9.20
C TYR A 219 2.73 6.62 -7.95
N VAL A 220 1.45 6.25 -8.12
CA VAL A 220 0.51 6.04 -7.02
C VAL A 220 -0.11 4.66 -7.20
N ARG A 221 0.03 3.80 -6.20
CA ARG A 221 -0.56 2.46 -6.17
C ARG A 221 -1.43 2.32 -4.94
N THR A 222 -2.70 1.97 -5.13
CA THR A 222 -3.68 1.76 -4.07
C THR A 222 -4.04 0.29 -4.01
N TRP A 223 -3.97 -0.29 -2.82
CA TRP A 223 -4.42 -1.65 -2.51
C TRP A 223 -5.49 -1.57 -1.43
N SER A 224 -6.62 -2.25 -1.61
CA SER A 224 -7.72 -2.18 -0.63
C SER A 224 -8.46 -3.51 -0.47
N ILE A 225 -9.32 -3.60 0.54
CA ILE A 225 -10.23 -4.75 0.72
C ILE A 225 -11.29 -4.84 -0.39
N PHE A 226 -11.46 -3.79 -1.20
CA PHE A 226 -12.40 -3.72 -2.32
C PHE A 226 -11.70 -3.78 -3.68
N ASP A 227 -10.42 -4.19 -3.72
CA ASP A 227 -9.69 -4.34 -4.99
C ASP A 227 -10.41 -5.34 -5.91
N GLU A 228 -10.10 -5.37 -7.21
CA GLU A 228 -10.62 -6.44 -8.08
C GLU A 228 -9.76 -7.70 -7.95
N ASP A 229 -8.47 -7.52 -7.69
CA ASP A 229 -7.47 -8.57 -7.55
C ASP A 229 -7.59 -9.28 -6.18
N ASP A 230 -7.94 -10.56 -6.21
CA ASP A 230 -8.11 -11.39 -5.01
C ASP A 230 -6.79 -11.61 -4.24
N GLU A 231 -5.64 -11.61 -4.92
CA GLU A 231 -4.36 -11.70 -4.24
C GLU A 231 -4.09 -10.42 -3.42
N ILE A 232 -4.43 -9.25 -3.97
CA ILE A 232 -4.29 -7.96 -3.28
C ILE A 232 -5.23 -7.90 -2.07
N LYS A 233 -6.50 -8.29 -2.23
CA LYS A 233 -7.45 -8.37 -1.11
C LYS A 233 -6.90 -9.25 0.01
N THR A 234 -6.44 -10.46 -0.34
CA THR A 234 -5.92 -11.43 0.62
C THR A 234 -4.77 -10.84 1.42
N TRP A 235 -3.81 -10.20 0.73
CA TRP A 235 -2.68 -9.56 1.40
C TRP A 235 -3.09 -8.43 2.33
N ILE A 236 -4.04 -7.57 1.94
CA ILE A 236 -4.55 -6.52 2.81
C ILE A 236 -5.24 -7.10 4.05
N LEU A 237 -6.03 -8.17 3.88
CA LEU A 237 -6.75 -8.85 4.96
C LEU A 237 -5.79 -9.59 5.91
N GLU A 238 -4.65 -10.07 5.42
CA GLU A 238 -3.65 -10.77 6.22
C GLU A 238 -2.78 -9.84 7.08
N LEU A 239 -2.70 -8.54 6.75
CA LEU A 239 -1.92 -7.57 7.52
C LEU A 239 -2.41 -7.47 8.96
N LYS A 240 -1.48 -7.67 9.89
CA LYS A 240 -1.75 -7.68 11.33
C LYS A 240 -1.32 -6.38 11.99
N ARG A 241 -1.99 -6.05 13.08
CA ARG A 241 -1.54 -5.02 14.01
C ARG A 241 -0.11 -5.32 14.50
N GLY A 242 0.72 -4.29 14.56
CA GLY A 242 2.12 -4.37 14.99
C GLY A 242 3.13 -4.67 13.87
N GLN A 243 2.70 -5.27 12.75
CA GLN A 243 3.57 -5.47 11.59
C GLN A 243 3.97 -4.13 10.96
N ILE A 244 5.07 -4.13 10.21
CA ILE A 244 5.59 -2.97 9.51
C ILE A 244 5.60 -3.26 8.02
N ILE A 245 5.23 -2.27 7.20
CA ILE A 245 5.33 -2.35 5.75
C ILE A 245 6.55 -1.56 5.31
N ASP A 246 7.48 -2.24 4.65
CA ASP A 246 8.68 -1.66 4.07
C ASP A 246 8.48 -1.47 2.56
N LEU A 247 8.75 -0.27 2.07
CA LEU A 247 8.95 0.01 0.65
C LEU A 247 10.41 -0.26 0.30
N THR A 248 10.64 -1.27 -0.52
CA THR A 248 11.97 -1.65 -1.00
C THR A 248 12.17 -1.22 -2.45
N VAL A 249 13.40 -0.80 -2.76
CA VAL A 249 13.79 -0.24 -4.06
C VAL A 249 14.79 -1.18 -4.71
N TRP A 250 14.51 -1.54 -5.95
CA TRP A 250 15.26 -2.55 -6.69
C TRP A 250 15.82 -1.98 -7.99
N ALA A 251 17.03 -2.42 -8.32
CA ALA A 251 17.66 -2.24 -9.63
C ALA A 251 18.46 -3.50 -9.93
N ARG A 252 18.27 -4.06 -11.14
CA ARG A 252 18.99 -5.24 -11.61
C ARG A 252 19.82 -4.88 -12.83
N PHE A 253 21.10 -5.26 -12.78
CA PHE A 253 22.14 -5.04 -13.78
C PHE A 253 22.83 -3.65 -13.74
N PRO A 254 24.15 -3.55 -14.07
CA PRO A 254 25.00 -2.35 -13.98
C PRO A 254 24.49 -1.15 -14.76
N GLY A 255 23.77 -1.43 -15.85
CA GLY A 255 23.18 -0.42 -16.71
C GLY A 255 21.96 0.26 -16.13
N TRP A 256 21.42 -0.19 -14.99
CA TRP A 256 20.15 0.27 -14.42
C TRP A 256 20.37 1.02 -13.11
N ARG A 257 19.66 2.14 -12.96
CA ARG A 257 19.80 3.03 -11.80
C ARG A 257 18.44 3.55 -11.39
N ASN A 258 17.89 2.95 -10.33
CA ASN A 258 16.63 3.38 -9.75
C ASN A 258 16.87 4.60 -8.85
N ARG A 259 16.48 5.78 -9.33
CA ARG A 259 16.56 7.03 -8.57
C ARG A 259 15.21 7.34 -7.96
N VAL A 260 15.20 7.61 -6.66
CA VAL A 260 14.01 7.95 -5.89
C VAL A 260 14.22 9.31 -5.24
N ALA A 261 13.32 10.26 -5.47
CA ALA A 261 13.36 11.58 -4.86
C ALA A 261 12.64 11.61 -3.50
N GLY A 262 11.55 10.84 -3.40
CA GLY A 262 10.72 10.77 -2.21
C GLY A 262 9.68 9.67 -2.31
N ALA A 263 9.17 9.25 -1.15
CA ALA A 263 8.08 8.31 -1.05
C ALA A 263 7.16 8.65 0.12
N LYS A 264 5.93 8.16 0.05
CA LYS A 264 4.90 8.26 1.07
C LYS A 264 4.12 6.95 1.10
N ILE A 265 3.83 6.46 2.29
CA ILE A 265 2.93 5.34 2.52
C ILE A 265 1.80 5.86 3.41
N ASP A 266 0.56 5.70 2.94
CA ASP A 266 -0.65 5.93 3.73
C ASP A 266 -1.30 4.58 4.04
N VAL A 267 -1.54 4.31 5.32
CA VAL A 267 -2.22 3.10 5.80
C VAL A 267 -3.54 3.50 6.45
N TYR A 268 -4.64 2.96 5.94
CA TYR A 268 -6.00 3.21 6.43
C TYR A 268 -6.49 2.04 7.27
N LEU A 269 -7.02 2.37 8.45
CA LEU A 269 -7.29 1.44 9.54
C LEU A 269 -8.74 1.58 10.01
N ALA A 270 -9.45 0.46 10.10
CA ALA A 270 -10.73 0.39 10.79
C ALA A 270 -10.53 0.57 12.30
N ALA A 271 -11.30 1.47 12.90
CA ALA A 271 -11.25 1.74 14.35
C ALA A 271 -12.37 1.03 15.14
N VAL A 272 -13.37 0.48 14.45
CA VAL A 272 -14.56 -0.14 15.03
C VAL A 272 -14.75 -1.52 14.40
N ARG A 273 -15.27 -2.47 15.18
CA ARG A 273 -15.60 -3.84 14.74
C ARG A 273 -17.05 -4.16 15.03
#